data_AF-A0A6U5EV01-F1
#
_entry.id   AF-A0A6U5EV01-F1
#
_cell.length_a   1.000
_cell.length_b   1.000
_cell.length_c   1.000
_cell.angle_alpha   90.00
_cell.angle_beta   90.00
_cell.angle_gamma   90.00
#
_symmetry.space_group_name_H-M   'P 1'
#
loop_
_entity.id
_entity.type
_entity.pdbx_description
1 polymer ?
#
loop_
_entity_poly.entity_id
_entity_poly.type
_entity_poly.pdbx_seq_one_letter_code
_entity_poly.pdbx_strand_id
1 'polypeptide(L)'
;MNTRTTDYGMGQAVKRTLFKFKKGERSDPTGIFTIDGGSGGGRVKWTSNVFGHGVFVGTMYGRRDTATVVSTRLRSREDDGVTLSDQGLNLKEYAGLILRICADGSSFTVVVRTGEYERSGVEYECTFTTEHKTGSRTVANNNSEGVETGEELKRERRPSAKFTTVRIPFVRFVPVWSEKKKRDMYIRKEDLEEEEFWNNRPSPPHLSDYPLDISDVRLLGFRFRRGDNVQRGYKRSNRFYLSISYIKLYRSQLEPEVVLVSDAAIPCRVTPDMLRH
;
A
#
# COMPACT_ATOMS: atom_id res chain seq x y z
N MET A 1 8.84 -21.75 -10.66
CA MET A 1 7.68 -20.88 -10.34
C MET A 1 7.71 -19.70 -11.30
N ASN A 2 6.89 -19.75 -12.36
CA ASN A 2 6.84 -18.69 -13.38
C ASN A 2 5.77 -17.66 -12.99
N THR A 3 6.17 -16.66 -12.22
CA THR A 3 5.46 -15.38 -12.16
C THR A 3 5.53 -14.76 -13.55
N ARG A 4 4.45 -14.85 -14.33
CA ARG A 4 4.35 -14.12 -15.60
C ARG A 4 4.19 -12.64 -15.29
N THR A 5 5.31 -11.93 -15.21
CA THR A 5 5.38 -10.49 -15.45
C THR A 5 4.97 -10.28 -16.90
N THR A 6 3.76 -9.76 -17.11
CA THR A 6 3.23 -9.49 -18.45
C THR A 6 4.11 -8.44 -19.15
N ASP A 7 4.77 -8.82 -20.25
CA ASP A 7 5.52 -7.96 -21.18
C ASP A 7 4.60 -7.09 -22.00
N TYR A 8 4.30 -5.83 -21.67
CA TYR A 8 3.54 -5.00 -22.62
C TYR A 8 3.87 -3.49 -22.55
N GLY A 9 4.61 -3.01 -23.56
CA GLY A 9 4.53 -1.64 -24.11
C GLY A 9 5.59 -0.64 -23.66
N MET A 10 6.47 -0.23 -24.57
CA MET A 10 7.23 1.02 -24.46
C MET A 10 6.27 2.23 -24.38
N GLY A 11 6.43 3.08 -23.36
CA GLY A 11 6.48 4.54 -23.58
C GLY A 11 5.26 5.45 -23.36
N GLN A 12 4.02 5.01 -23.09
CA GLN A 12 2.86 5.95 -23.12
C GLN A 12 1.88 5.90 -21.92
N ALA A 13 1.93 4.91 -21.04
CA ALA A 13 0.92 4.78 -19.99
C ALA A 13 1.22 5.65 -18.74
N VAL A 14 0.36 6.64 -18.45
CA VAL A 14 0.41 7.50 -17.24
C VAL A 14 0.38 6.69 -15.93
N LYS A 15 -0.14 5.45 -15.97
CA LYS A 15 -0.27 4.55 -14.82
C LYS A 15 0.19 3.14 -15.16
N ARG A 16 1.06 2.55 -14.34
CA ARG A 16 1.51 1.15 -14.44
C ARG A 16 0.84 0.30 -13.37
N THR A 17 0.31 -0.87 -13.72
CA THR A 17 -0.25 -1.78 -12.70
C THR A 17 0.86 -2.63 -12.09
N LEU A 18 1.03 -2.55 -10.77
CA LEU A 18 2.02 -3.34 -10.03
C LEU A 18 1.42 -4.66 -9.53
N PHE A 19 0.22 -4.61 -8.94
CA PHE A 19 -0.52 -5.79 -8.49
C PHE A 19 -1.99 -5.66 -8.88
N LYS A 20 -2.59 -6.77 -9.35
CA LYS A 20 -4.01 -6.85 -9.66
C LYS A 20 -4.58 -8.16 -9.13
N PHE A 21 -5.49 -8.07 -8.18
CA PHE A 21 -6.10 -9.21 -7.54
C PHE A 21 -7.43 -9.53 -8.23
N LYS A 22 -7.51 -10.71 -8.85
CA LYS A 22 -8.68 -11.21 -9.60
C LYS A 22 -8.94 -12.69 -9.27
N LYS A 23 -10.18 -13.11 -9.48
CA LYS A 23 -10.60 -14.52 -9.38
C LYS A 23 -10.09 -15.30 -10.60
N GLY A 24 -9.34 -16.39 -10.39
CA GLY A 24 -8.84 -17.28 -11.45
C GLY A 24 -7.65 -18.15 -11.01
N GLU A 25 -7.42 -19.28 -11.70
CA GLU A 25 -6.50 -20.40 -11.35
C GLU A 25 -5.02 -20.05 -11.14
N ARG A 26 -4.58 -18.83 -11.45
CA ARG A 26 -3.15 -18.43 -11.40
C ARG A 26 -2.87 -17.12 -10.66
N SER A 27 -3.86 -16.55 -9.99
CA SER A 27 -3.71 -15.28 -9.24
C SER A 27 -4.19 -15.44 -7.81
N ASP A 28 -3.73 -16.48 -7.13
CA ASP A 28 -3.91 -16.55 -5.68
C ASP A 28 -3.06 -15.44 -5.03
N PRO A 29 -3.68 -14.41 -4.42
CA PRO A 29 -2.93 -13.37 -3.71
C PRO A 29 -1.99 -13.94 -2.64
N THR A 30 -2.26 -15.14 -2.12
CA THR A 30 -1.44 -15.76 -1.06
C THR A 30 -0.04 -16.13 -1.52
N GLY A 31 0.18 -16.34 -2.83
CA GLY A 31 1.51 -16.63 -3.37
C GLY A 31 2.37 -15.39 -3.60
N ILE A 32 1.76 -14.19 -3.61
CA ILE A 32 2.44 -12.92 -3.94
C ILE A 32 2.67 -12.10 -2.68
N PHE A 33 1.91 -12.32 -1.61
CA PHE A 33 2.05 -11.59 -0.36
C PHE A 33 2.06 -12.57 0.80
N THR A 34 2.95 -12.32 1.76
CA THR A 34 3.14 -13.16 2.94
C THR A 34 3.09 -12.32 4.20
N ILE A 35 2.70 -12.94 5.32
CA ILE A 35 2.75 -12.27 6.62
C ILE A 35 4.22 -12.19 7.02
N ASP A 36 4.73 -10.97 7.07
CA ASP A 36 6.13 -10.62 7.36
C ASP A 36 6.41 -10.58 8.87
N GLY A 37 5.38 -10.88 9.67
CA GLY A 37 5.42 -10.87 11.12
C GLY A 37 4.62 -9.73 11.73
N GLY A 38 4.69 -9.70 13.05
CA GLY A 38 3.97 -8.78 13.91
C GLY A 38 4.49 -8.89 15.33
N SER A 39 4.49 -7.80 16.07
CA SER A 39 4.72 -7.82 17.51
C SER A 39 3.42 -8.25 18.21
N GLY A 40 3.49 -9.21 19.14
CA GLY A 40 2.39 -9.54 20.05
C GLY A 40 1.48 -10.73 19.66
N GLY A 41 0.52 -11.04 20.53
CA GLY A 41 -0.32 -12.26 20.47
C GLY A 41 -1.51 -12.20 19.49
N GLY A 42 -1.47 -11.31 18.51
CA GLY A 42 -2.55 -11.11 17.53
C GLY A 42 -2.75 -12.30 16.58
N ARG A 43 -3.96 -12.41 16.01
CA ARG A 43 -4.25 -13.37 14.93
C ARG A 43 -4.42 -12.61 13.62
N VAL A 44 -3.69 -13.00 12.59
CA VAL A 44 -3.63 -12.30 11.29
C VAL A 44 -3.78 -13.30 10.17
N LYS A 45 -4.47 -12.90 9.10
CA LYS A 45 -4.60 -13.69 7.88
C LYS A 45 -4.48 -12.78 6.65
N TRP A 46 -3.75 -13.28 5.67
CA TRP A 46 -3.81 -12.81 4.28
C TRP A 46 -4.53 -13.87 3.44
N THR A 47 -5.55 -13.47 2.69
CA THR A 47 -6.41 -14.41 1.94
C THR A 47 -7.05 -13.73 0.73
N SER A 48 -7.86 -14.44 -0.05
CA SER A 48 -8.69 -13.88 -1.12
C SER A 48 -10.17 -13.90 -0.72
N ASN A 49 -10.95 -12.93 -1.20
CA ASN A 49 -12.41 -13.00 -1.12
C ASN A 49 -13.03 -13.65 -2.36
N VAL A 50 -14.36 -13.81 -2.37
CA VAL A 50 -15.12 -14.40 -3.49
C VAL A 50 -15.00 -13.64 -4.81
N PHE A 51 -14.54 -12.38 -4.77
CA PHE A 51 -14.27 -11.52 -5.93
C PHE A 51 -12.79 -11.58 -6.37
N GLY A 52 -11.96 -12.34 -5.66
CA GLY A 52 -10.53 -12.51 -5.92
C GLY A 52 -9.67 -11.33 -5.48
N HIS A 53 -10.17 -10.44 -4.62
CA HIS A 53 -9.36 -9.36 -4.02
C HIS A 53 -8.51 -9.91 -2.88
N GLY A 54 -7.31 -9.36 -2.70
CA GLY A 54 -6.46 -9.69 -1.56
C GLY A 54 -7.03 -9.07 -0.28
N VAL A 55 -7.16 -9.86 0.78
CA VAL A 55 -7.77 -9.46 2.05
C VAL A 55 -6.77 -9.66 3.18
N PHE A 56 -6.42 -8.55 3.82
CA PHE A 56 -5.63 -8.47 5.03
C PHE A 56 -6.55 -8.22 6.22
N VAL A 57 -6.64 -9.19 7.12
CA VAL A 57 -7.58 -9.18 8.25
C VAL A 57 -6.92 -9.71 9.50
N GLY A 58 -7.29 -9.18 10.67
CA GLY A 58 -6.76 -9.68 11.92
C GLY A 58 -7.41 -9.11 13.16
N THR A 59 -6.97 -9.63 14.30
CA THR A 59 -7.34 -9.21 15.66
C THR A 59 -6.07 -9.02 16.48
N MET A 60 -5.93 -7.86 17.12
CA MET A 60 -4.77 -7.44 17.93
C MET A 60 -5.15 -7.22 19.39
N TYR A 61 -4.30 -7.60 20.34
CA TYR A 61 -4.63 -7.61 21.78
C TYR A 61 -3.74 -6.74 22.65
N GLY A 62 -2.49 -6.49 22.25
CA GLY A 62 -1.53 -5.60 22.91
C GLY A 62 -1.45 -4.24 22.23
N ARG A 63 -1.18 -3.17 22.99
CA ARG A 63 -1.16 -1.79 22.45
C ARG A 63 -0.06 -1.58 21.41
N ARG A 64 1.05 -2.31 21.58
CA ARG A 64 2.20 -2.32 20.67
C ARG A 64 2.07 -3.39 19.58
N ASP A 65 0.91 -4.04 19.47
CA ASP A 65 0.74 -5.09 18.49
C ASP A 65 0.70 -4.50 17.08
N THR A 66 1.40 -5.17 16.18
CA THR A 66 1.47 -4.83 14.78
C THR A 66 1.24 -6.08 13.94
N ALA A 67 0.73 -5.89 12.72
CA ALA A 67 0.70 -6.94 11.72
C ALA A 67 1.16 -6.36 10.40
N THR A 68 2.05 -7.07 9.72
CA THR A 68 2.55 -6.66 8.41
C THR A 68 2.31 -7.78 7.41
N VAL A 69 1.78 -7.43 6.25
CA VAL A 69 1.76 -8.27 5.05
C VAL A 69 2.64 -7.60 4.00
N VAL A 70 3.61 -8.32 3.44
CA VAL A 70 4.53 -7.80 2.41
C VAL A 70 4.47 -8.66 1.17
N SER A 71 4.76 -8.07 0.02
CA SER A 71 4.90 -8.81 -1.22
C SER A 71 6.07 -9.79 -1.15
N THR A 72 6.08 -10.81 -1.99
CA THR A 72 7.30 -11.50 -2.36
C THR A 72 8.31 -10.50 -2.94
N ARG A 73 9.58 -10.88 -2.93
CA ARG A 73 10.67 -10.03 -3.45
C ARG A 73 10.37 -9.56 -4.88
N LEU A 74 10.28 -8.24 -5.04
CA LEU A 74 10.18 -7.56 -6.32
C LEU A 74 11.59 -7.51 -6.93
N ARG A 75 11.74 -8.01 -8.15
CA ARG A 75 13.02 -8.06 -8.87
C ARG A 75 12.94 -7.22 -10.15
N SER A 76 14.03 -6.55 -10.50
CA SER A 76 14.19 -6.01 -11.85
C SER A 76 14.15 -7.15 -12.87
N ARG A 77 13.66 -6.83 -14.08
CA ARG A 77 13.59 -7.77 -15.20
C ARG A 77 14.75 -7.62 -16.18
N GLU A 78 15.55 -6.56 -16.04
CA GLU A 78 16.71 -6.31 -16.90
C GLU A 78 17.74 -7.40 -16.63
N ASP A 79 17.79 -8.37 -17.54
CA ASP A 79 18.58 -9.58 -17.50
C ASP A 79 19.75 -9.36 -18.47
N ASP A 80 20.76 -8.59 -18.03
CA ASP A 80 21.94 -8.27 -18.85
C ASP A 80 22.94 -9.44 -18.94
N GLY A 81 22.50 -10.67 -18.65
CA GLY A 81 23.29 -11.90 -18.81
C GLY A 81 24.52 -12.03 -17.91
N VAL A 82 24.90 -10.98 -17.19
CA VAL A 82 26.11 -10.91 -16.36
C VAL A 82 25.71 -10.41 -14.98
N THR A 83 25.20 -11.33 -14.16
CA THR A 83 25.08 -11.19 -12.69
C THR A 83 24.19 -10.05 -12.19
N LEU A 84 23.11 -10.37 -11.47
CA LEU A 84 22.59 -9.71 -10.26
C LEU A 84 21.06 -9.89 -10.13
N SER A 85 20.64 -11.12 -9.79
CA SER A 85 19.27 -11.43 -9.35
C SER A 85 18.86 -10.75 -8.02
N ASP A 86 19.68 -9.82 -7.54
CA ASP A 86 19.56 -9.14 -6.26
C ASP A 86 19.01 -7.70 -6.38
N GLN A 87 18.94 -7.13 -7.58
CA GLN A 87 18.40 -5.78 -7.77
C GLN A 87 16.87 -5.75 -7.71
N GLY A 88 16.33 -4.79 -6.95
CA GLY A 88 14.93 -4.47 -6.82
C GLY A 88 14.35 -3.75 -8.04
N LEU A 89 13.08 -3.37 -7.95
CA LEU A 89 12.39 -2.67 -9.02
C LEU A 89 12.76 -1.19 -9.04
N ASN A 90 13.19 -0.70 -10.21
CA ASN A 90 13.44 0.72 -10.43
C ASN A 90 12.14 1.48 -10.68
N LEU A 91 11.80 2.40 -9.76
CA LEU A 91 10.57 3.20 -9.79
C LEU A 91 10.83 4.71 -9.95
N LYS A 92 12.03 5.13 -10.37
CA LYS A 92 12.41 6.56 -10.50
C LYS A 92 11.47 7.40 -11.39
N GLU A 93 10.80 6.79 -12.37
CA GLU A 93 9.84 7.47 -13.24
C GLU A 93 8.46 7.75 -12.59
N TYR A 94 8.22 7.21 -11.40
CA TYR A 94 6.92 7.25 -10.73
C TYR A 94 6.93 8.20 -9.53
N ALA A 95 5.85 8.95 -9.36
CA ALA A 95 5.68 9.84 -8.20
C ALA A 95 5.02 9.15 -7.00
N GLY A 96 4.42 7.98 -7.18
CA GLY A 96 3.83 7.23 -6.08
C GLY A 96 2.88 6.12 -6.49
N LEU A 97 2.06 5.70 -5.51
CA LEU A 97 1.13 4.58 -5.60
C LEU A 97 -0.34 5.05 -5.69
N ILE A 98 -1.16 4.28 -6.39
CA ILE A 98 -2.62 4.34 -6.38
C ILE A 98 -3.12 2.99 -5.90
N LEU A 99 -3.82 3.00 -4.76
CA LEU A 99 -4.40 1.82 -4.14
C LEU A 99 -5.92 1.85 -4.33
N ARG A 100 -6.52 0.74 -4.78
CA ARG A 100 -7.98 0.56 -4.76
C ARG A 100 -8.34 -0.39 -3.65
N ILE A 101 -8.91 0.14 -2.57
CA ILE A 101 -9.06 -0.57 -1.31
C ILE A 101 -10.48 -0.47 -0.77
N CYS A 102 -10.87 -1.41 0.06
CA CYS A 102 -12.09 -1.39 0.85
C CYS A 102 -11.70 -1.80 2.26
N ALA A 103 -11.94 -0.94 3.23
CA ALA A 103 -11.47 -1.14 4.60
C ALA A 103 -12.56 -0.76 5.60
N ASP A 104 -12.29 -1.01 6.86
CA ASP A 104 -13.21 -0.81 7.95
C ASP A 104 -13.13 0.59 8.59
N GLY A 105 -12.32 1.50 8.07
CA GLY A 105 -12.10 2.84 8.63
C GLY A 105 -10.87 2.95 9.54
N SER A 106 -9.99 1.95 9.54
CA SER A 106 -8.74 1.97 10.29
C SER A 106 -7.64 2.75 9.57
N SER A 107 -6.62 3.13 10.33
CA SER A 107 -5.35 3.64 9.83
C SER A 107 -4.43 2.47 9.48
N PHE A 108 -3.87 2.52 8.27
CA PHE A 108 -2.91 1.54 7.76
C PHE A 108 -1.65 2.27 7.30
N THR A 109 -0.53 1.57 7.34
CA THR A 109 0.76 2.08 6.85
C THR A 109 1.19 1.29 5.64
N VAL A 110 1.56 1.96 4.56
CA VAL A 110 2.30 1.33 3.46
C VAL A 110 3.75 1.26 3.85
N VAL A 111 4.35 0.08 3.68
CA VAL A 111 5.76 -0.18 3.97
C VAL A 111 6.47 -0.43 2.65
N VAL A 112 7.58 0.26 2.42
CA VAL A 112 8.50 0.02 1.30
C VAL A 112 9.85 -0.39 1.87
N ARG A 113 10.44 -1.43 1.29
CA ARG A 113 11.81 -1.85 1.62
C ARG A 113 12.65 -1.85 0.37
N THR A 114 13.82 -1.25 0.49
CA THR A 114 14.85 -1.20 -0.55
C THR A 114 16.01 -2.12 -0.17
N GLY A 115 17.11 -2.13 -0.93
CA GLY A 115 18.34 -2.78 -0.47
C GLY A 115 18.86 -2.25 0.88
N GLU A 116 18.46 -1.05 1.29
CA GLU A 116 18.83 -0.48 2.58
C GLU A 116 18.20 -1.22 3.78
N TYR A 117 17.09 -1.91 3.55
CA TYR A 117 16.48 -2.77 4.55
C TYR A 117 17.38 -3.95 4.91
N GLU A 118 18.05 -4.54 3.92
CA GLU A 118 18.94 -5.68 4.14
C GLU A 118 20.29 -5.22 4.72
N ARG A 119 20.80 -4.06 4.30
CA ARG A 119 22.08 -3.50 4.79
C ARG A 119 21.99 -2.94 6.21
N SER A 120 21.01 -2.08 6.45
CA SER A 120 20.95 -1.28 7.68
C SER A 120 19.71 -1.58 8.51
N GLY A 121 18.71 -2.26 7.96
CA GLY A 121 17.44 -2.52 8.63
C GLY A 121 16.48 -1.32 8.58
N VAL A 122 16.68 -0.39 7.64
CA VAL A 122 15.80 0.76 7.42
C VAL A 122 14.62 0.35 6.54
N GLU A 123 13.41 0.71 6.93
CA GLU A 123 12.21 0.58 6.11
C GLU A 123 11.52 1.95 5.98
N TYR A 124 10.71 2.12 4.95
CA TYR A 124 10.09 3.39 4.65
C TYR A 124 8.58 3.28 4.80
N GLU A 125 7.98 4.26 5.47
CA GLU A 125 6.58 4.20 5.87
C GLU A 125 5.77 5.40 5.44
N CYS A 126 4.56 5.17 4.97
CA CYS A 126 3.55 6.20 4.81
C CYS A 126 2.21 5.74 5.35
N THR A 127 1.68 6.44 6.36
CA THR A 127 0.38 6.14 6.96
C THR A 127 -0.75 6.83 6.19
N PHE A 128 -1.86 6.13 6.03
CA PHE A 128 -3.11 6.65 5.49
C PHE A 128 -4.30 6.12 6.30
N THR A 129 -5.34 6.94 6.42
CA THR A 129 -6.57 6.57 7.11
C THR A 129 -7.62 6.16 6.09
N THR A 130 -8.41 5.14 6.42
CA THR A 130 -9.53 4.71 5.59
C THR A 130 -10.84 5.28 6.13
N GLU A 131 -11.81 5.51 5.27
CA GLU A 131 -13.12 6.00 5.69
C GLU A 131 -14.04 4.84 6.06
N HIS A 132 -14.69 4.95 7.21
CA HIS A 132 -15.90 4.20 7.50
C HIS A 132 -17.09 5.10 7.16
N LYS A 133 -17.75 4.88 6.02
CA LYS A 133 -19.06 5.51 5.79
C LYS A 133 -20.05 4.88 6.75
N THR A 134 -20.17 5.44 7.95
CA THR A 134 -21.42 5.31 8.72
C THR A 134 -22.52 5.77 7.78
N GLY A 135 -23.54 4.94 7.56
CA GLY A 135 -24.67 5.35 6.73
C GLY A 135 -25.16 6.68 7.25
N SER A 136 -25.00 7.74 6.47
CA SER A 136 -25.59 9.03 6.80
C SER A 136 -27.08 8.77 6.92
N ARG A 137 -27.60 8.82 8.15
CA ARG A 137 -29.01 9.09 8.40
C ARG A 137 -29.22 10.53 7.93
N THR A 138 -29.31 10.74 6.63
CA THR A 138 -30.11 11.85 6.14
C THR A 138 -31.53 11.44 6.49
N VAL A 139 -32.03 12.00 7.59
CA VAL A 139 -33.44 11.93 7.96
C VAL A 139 -34.17 12.67 6.82
N ALA A 140 -34.55 11.92 5.80
CA ALA A 140 -35.56 12.37 4.85
C ALA A 140 -36.86 12.40 5.66
N ASN A 141 -37.20 13.59 6.16
CA ASN A 141 -38.51 13.90 6.69
C ASN A 141 -39.51 13.78 5.52
N ASN A 142 -39.99 12.57 5.27
CA ASN A 142 -41.16 12.37 4.43
C ASN A 142 -42.31 12.05 5.38
N ASN A 143 -43.12 13.08 5.65
CA ASN A 143 -44.51 12.89 6.05
C ASN A 143 -45.20 12.10 4.93
N SER A 144 -45.49 10.83 5.18
CA SER A 144 -46.55 10.10 4.49
C SER A 144 -47.09 9.07 5.46
N GLU A 145 -48.23 9.40 6.04
CA GLU A 145 -49.12 8.42 6.68
C GLU A 145 -49.45 7.34 5.65
N GLY A 146 -49.07 6.10 5.96
CA GLY A 146 -49.32 4.94 5.12
C GLY A 146 -49.24 3.71 5.99
N VAL A 147 -50.41 3.15 6.29
CA VAL A 147 -50.63 1.92 7.05
C VAL A 147 -50.11 0.74 6.23
N GLU A 148 -49.04 0.08 6.68
CA GLU A 148 -48.73 -1.30 6.25
C GLU A 148 -48.24 -2.14 7.44
N THR A 149 -48.83 -3.33 7.48
CA THR A 149 -48.80 -4.38 8.49
C THR A 149 -47.48 -5.15 8.54
N GLY A 150 -47.04 -5.50 9.75
CA GLY A 150 -46.42 -6.79 10.12
C GLY A 150 -45.16 -7.29 9.40
N GLU A 151 -44.05 -7.35 10.15
CA GLU A 151 -42.90 -8.27 9.94
C GLU A 151 -41.87 -8.01 8.83
N GLU A 152 -41.64 -6.77 8.40
CA GLU A 152 -40.33 -6.42 7.81
C GLU A 152 -39.33 -6.01 8.89
N LEU A 153 -38.67 -7.02 9.45
CA LEU A 153 -37.52 -6.87 10.34
C LEU A 153 -36.54 -5.86 9.75
N LYS A 154 -36.30 -4.78 10.50
CA LYS A 154 -35.19 -3.82 10.37
C LYS A 154 -33.90 -4.49 9.92
N ARG A 155 -33.70 -4.67 8.61
CA ARG A 155 -32.39 -4.77 8.01
C ARG A 155 -31.79 -3.38 8.12
N GLU A 156 -31.23 -3.06 9.28
CA GLU A 156 -30.27 -1.97 9.40
C GLU A 156 -29.34 -2.12 8.21
N ARG A 157 -29.38 -1.16 7.28
CA ARG A 157 -28.51 -1.14 6.11
C ARG A 157 -27.09 -1.06 6.66
N ARG A 158 -26.46 -2.23 6.83
CA ARG A 158 -25.07 -2.33 7.26
C ARG A 158 -24.30 -1.38 6.34
N PRO A 159 -23.50 -0.46 6.88
CA PRO A 159 -22.74 0.47 6.06
C PRO A 159 -22.00 -0.36 5.01
N SER A 160 -22.37 -0.19 3.73
CA SER A 160 -21.78 -1.00 2.68
C SER A 160 -20.34 -0.54 2.55
N ALA A 161 -19.39 -1.37 2.96
CA ALA A 161 -17.98 -1.08 2.74
C ALA A 161 -17.78 -0.92 1.21
N LYS A 162 -17.45 0.29 0.76
CA LYS A 162 -17.24 0.61 -0.66
C LYS A 162 -15.75 0.66 -0.93
N PHE A 163 -15.38 0.31 -2.16
CA PHE A 163 -14.01 0.54 -2.60
C PHE A 163 -13.75 2.04 -2.79
N THR A 164 -12.68 2.51 -2.19
CA THR A 164 -12.12 3.85 -2.33
C THR A 164 -10.76 3.78 -3.03
N THR A 165 -10.33 4.89 -3.60
CA THR A 165 -9.02 5.01 -4.25
C THR A 165 -8.15 5.94 -3.43
N VAL A 166 -7.01 5.45 -2.95
CA VAL A 166 -6.04 6.21 -2.16
C VAL A 166 -4.79 6.46 -3.00
N ARG A 167 -4.34 7.71 -3.06
CA ARG A 167 -3.10 8.12 -3.75
C ARG A 167 -2.02 8.40 -2.71
N ILE A 168 -0.87 7.75 -2.84
CA ILE A 168 0.23 7.82 -1.88
C ILE A 168 1.52 8.22 -2.62
N PRO A 169 1.90 9.51 -2.56
CA PRO A 169 3.17 10.00 -3.09
C PRO A 169 4.38 9.38 -2.39
N PHE A 170 5.45 9.07 -3.14
CA PHE A 170 6.71 8.59 -2.57
C PHE A 170 7.39 9.61 -1.64
N VAL A 171 7.20 10.91 -1.91
CA VAL A 171 7.72 12.00 -1.06
C VAL A 171 7.13 11.98 0.37
N ARG A 172 6.01 11.27 0.61
CA ARG A 172 5.42 11.14 1.95
C ARG A 172 5.99 10.00 2.77
N PHE A 173 6.87 9.18 2.20
CA PHE A 173 7.49 8.08 2.92
C PHE A 173 8.59 8.60 3.83
N VAL A 174 8.56 8.18 5.09
CA VAL A 174 9.57 8.51 6.09
C VAL A 174 10.41 7.27 6.43
N PRO A 175 11.73 7.40 6.56
CA PRO A 175 12.58 6.30 7.00
C PRO A 175 12.32 5.98 8.47
N VAL A 176 12.26 4.69 8.79
CA VAL A 176 12.13 4.17 10.16
C VAL A 176 12.99 2.93 10.33
N TRP A 177 13.43 2.68 11.57
CA TRP A 177 14.07 1.41 11.90
C TRP A 177 13.07 0.26 11.88
N SER A 178 13.43 -0.86 11.24
CA SER A 178 12.63 -2.08 11.29
C SER A 178 12.53 -2.63 12.71
N GLU A 179 11.45 -3.35 13.01
CA GLU A 179 11.25 -3.98 14.33
C GLU A 179 12.33 -5.00 14.69
N LYS A 180 12.95 -5.62 13.69
CA LYS A 180 14.13 -6.48 13.90
C LYS A 180 15.32 -5.64 14.36
N LYS A 181 15.66 -4.59 13.61
CA LYS A 181 16.78 -3.71 13.95
C LYS A 181 16.60 -3.02 15.30
N LYS A 182 15.38 -2.57 15.62
CA LYS A 182 15.04 -2.04 16.95
C LYS A 182 15.38 -3.06 18.04
N ARG A 183 14.93 -4.31 17.90
CA ARG A 183 15.23 -5.37 18.87
C ARG A 183 16.72 -5.63 19.00
N ASP A 184 17.45 -5.74 17.89
CA ASP A 184 18.90 -5.95 17.90
C ASP A 184 19.64 -4.81 18.61
N MET A 185 19.13 -3.57 18.51
CA MET A 185 19.68 -2.42 19.24
C MET A 185 19.39 -2.47 20.75
N TYR A 186 18.32 -3.12 21.20
CA TYR A 186 17.95 -3.25 22.62
C TYR A 186 18.55 -4.49 23.29
N ILE A 187 18.79 -5.58 22.56
CA ILE A 187 19.25 -6.87 23.12
C ILE A 187 20.72 -6.82 23.60
N ARG A 188 21.55 -5.87 23.14
CA ARG A 188 22.94 -5.73 23.63
C ARG A 188 23.08 -5.31 25.10
N LYS A 189 22.00 -5.23 25.86
CA LYS A 189 21.99 -4.80 27.26
C LYS A 189 22.34 -5.91 28.25
N GLU A 190 22.27 -7.19 27.86
CA GLU A 190 22.39 -8.32 28.79
C GLU A 190 23.83 -8.89 28.91
N ASP A 191 24.75 -8.53 28.01
CA ASP A 191 26.11 -9.12 27.93
C ASP A 191 27.27 -8.14 28.27
N LEU A 192 26.99 -6.93 28.76
CA LEU A 192 28.01 -5.91 29.06
C LEU A 192 27.76 -5.25 30.43
N GLU A 193 28.84 -4.96 31.17
CA GLU A 193 28.79 -4.16 32.40
C GLU A 193 28.11 -2.81 32.09
N GLU A 194 27.11 -2.44 32.91
CA GLU A 194 26.13 -1.39 32.58
C GLU A 194 26.76 -0.03 32.26
N GLU A 195 27.92 0.28 32.84
CA GLU A 195 28.60 1.57 32.64
C GLU A 195 29.42 1.66 31.34
N GLU A 196 30.09 0.59 30.89
CA GLU A 196 30.86 0.63 29.63
C GLU A 196 29.94 0.65 28.40
N PHE A 197 28.77 0.02 28.48
CA PHE A 197 27.82 -0.04 27.37
C PHE A 197 27.22 1.32 27.03
N TRP A 198 26.82 2.11 28.03
CA TRP A 198 26.22 3.43 27.78
C TRP A 198 27.25 4.46 27.33
N ASN A 199 28.50 4.36 27.78
CA ASN A 199 29.57 5.29 27.44
C ASN A 199 30.18 5.04 26.06
N ASN A 200 30.18 3.79 25.57
CA ASN A 200 30.76 3.42 24.27
C ASN A 200 29.71 3.10 23.19
N ARG A 201 28.42 3.39 23.43
CA ARG A 201 27.39 3.11 22.43
C ARG A 201 27.58 4.05 21.24
N PRO A 202 27.86 3.55 20.03
CA PRO A 202 27.81 4.39 18.85
C PRO A 202 26.38 4.94 18.75
N SER A 203 26.26 6.27 18.67
CA SER A 203 24.99 6.92 18.38
C SER A 203 24.40 6.25 17.12
N PRO A 204 23.14 5.80 17.16
CA PRO A 204 22.51 5.26 15.98
C PRO A 204 22.62 6.30 14.86
N PRO A 205 22.98 5.90 13.62
CA PRO A 205 23.03 6.84 12.51
C PRO A 205 21.66 7.51 12.34
N HIS A 206 21.65 8.76 11.91
CA HIS A 206 20.42 9.52 11.89
C HIS A 206 19.55 9.03 10.72
N LEU A 207 18.24 8.86 10.93
CA LEU A 207 17.35 8.33 9.88
C LEU A 207 17.30 9.24 8.63
N SER A 208 17.64 10.52 8.75
CA SER A 208 17.77 11.44 7.59
C SER A 208 18.85 11.02 6.61
N ASP A 209 19.84 10.24 7.06
CA ASP A 209 20.98 9.81 6.24
C ASP A 209 20.58 8.71 5.25
N TYR A 210 19.35 8.21 5.37
CA TYR A 210 18.78 7.14 4.56
C TYR A 210 17.54 7.64 3.81
N PRO A 211 17.66 8.55 2.82
CA PRO A 211 16.52 8.95 1.99
C PRO A 211 15.96 7.75 1.22
N LEU A 212 14.68 7.78 0.86
CA LEU A 212 14.06 6.71 0.09
C LEU A 212 14.65 6.65 -1.33
N ASP A 213 15.47 5.63 -1.58
CA ASP A 213 15.91 5.29 -2.93
C ASP A 213 14.88 4.41 -3.65
N ILE A 214 14.05 5.04 -4.49
CA ILE A 214 13.04 4.35 -5.29
C ILE A 214 13.62 3.58 -6.49
N SER A 215 14.94 3.57 -6.73
CA SER A 215 15.53 2.74 -7.79
C SER A 215 15.76 1.28 -7.43
N ASP A 216 15.69 0.92 -6.14
CA ASP A 216 15.91 -0.45 -5.66
C ASP A 216 14.77 -0.91 -4.76
N VAL A 217 13.52 -0.77 -5.20
CA VAL A 217 12.36 -1.20 -4.40
C VAL A 217 12.22 -2.72 -4.44
N ARG A 218 12.52 -3.38 -3.31
CA ARG A 218 12.55 -4.85 -3.19
C ARG A 218 11.27 -5.42 -2.60
N LEU A 219 10.60 -4.72 -1.69
CA LEU A 219 9.33 -5.19 -1.09
C LEU A 219 8.35 -4.03 -0.92
N LEU A 220 7.07 -4.35 -1.08
CA LEU A 220 5.96 -3.45 -0.78
C LEU A 220 4.97 -4.17 0.14
N GLY A 221 4.49 -3.51 1.19
CA GLY A 221 3.58 -4.11 2.14
C GLY A 221 2.59 -3.15 2.77
N PHE A 222 1.73 -3.72 3.60
CA PHE A 222 0.75 -3.02 4.41
C PHE A 222 0.91 -3.45 5.86
N ARG A 223 0.85 -2.46 6.75
CA ARG A 223 0.97 -2.65 8.18
C ARG A 223 -0.24 -2.09 8.88
N PHE A 224 -0.77 -2.87 9.81
CA PHE A 224 -1.73 -2.41 10.79
C PHE A 224 -1.05 -2.27 12.14
N ARG A 225 -1.25 -1.14 12.81
CA ARG A 225 -0.77 -0.89 14.17
C ARG A 225 -1.94 -0.65 15.09
N ARG A 226 -2.03 -1.39 16.19
CA ARG A 226 -3.10 -1.12 17.16
C ARG A 226 -2.95 0.26 17.80
N GLY A 227 -1.71 0.68 18.08
CA GLY A 227 -1.41 1.98 18.68
C GLY A 227 -1.99 3.17 17.91
N ASP A 228 -2.05 3.07 16.59
CA ASP A 228 -2.59 4.12 15.70
C ASP A 228 -4.13 4.05 15.58
N ASN A 229 -4.73 3.01 16.14
CA ASN A 229 -6.15 2.66 15.98
C ASN A 229 -6.87 2.52 17.34
N VAL A 230 -6.37 3.18 18.39
CA VAL A 230 -6.89 3.05 19.77
C VAL A 230 -8.31 3.61 19.95
N GLN A 231 -8.74 4.52 19.07
CA GLN A 231 -10.01 5.26 19.23
C GLN A 231 -11.30 4.43 19.06
N ARG A 232 -11.23 3.12 18.75
CA ARG A 232 -12.42 2.25 18.61
C ARG A 232 -12.97 1.70 19.93
N GLY A 233 -12.79 2.45 21.01
CA GLY A 233 -13.27 2.15 22.36
C GLY A 233 -12.33 1.27 23.20
N TYR A 234 -12.66 1.11 24.48
CA TYR A 234 -11.95 0.29 25.50
C TYR A 234 -11.96 -1.22 25.22
N LYS A 235 -12.11 -1.64 23.97
CA LYS A 235 -12.13 -3.06 23.62
C LYS A 235 -10.74 -3.65 23.87
N ARG A 236 -10.73 -4.75 24.63
CA ARG A 236 -9.53 -5.57 24.90
C ARG A 236 -8.82 -6.02 23.62
N SER A 237 -9.54 -6.08 22.49
CA SER A 237 -9.01 -6.42 21.17
C SER A 237 -9.43 -5.42 20.10
N ASN A 238 -8.55 -5.16 19.14
CA ASN A 238 -8.85 -4.38 17.94
C ASN A 238 -8.89 -5.29 16.70
N ARG A 239 -10.00 -5.27 15.96
CA ARG A 239 -10.15 -6.01 14.70
C ARG A 239 -9.96 -5.07 13.54
N PHE A 240 -9.29 -5.52 12.49
CA PHE A 240 -9.08 -4.75 11.28
C PHE A 240 -9.42 -5.55 10.03
N TYR A 241 -9.81 -4.83 8.98
CA TYR A 241 -10.07 -5.40 7.65
C TYR A 241 -9.60 -4.44 6.56
N LEU A 242 -8.81 -4.96 5.62
CA LEU A 242 -8.35 -4.26 4.42
C LEU A 242 -8.42 -5.21 3.22
N SER A 243 -9.34 -4.96 2.31
CA SER A 243 -9.39 -5.59 0.99
C SER A 243 -8.74 -4.70 -0.06
N ILE A 244 -7.92 -5.29 -0.92
CA ILE A 244 -7.15 -4.61 -1.95
C ILE A 244 -7.52 -5.22 -3.30
N SER A 245 -7.99 -4.38 -4.23
CA SER A 245 -8.31 -4.78 -5.60
C SER A 245 -7.09 -4.65 -6.51
N TYR A 246 -6.37 -3.53 -6.44
CA TYR A 246 -5.15 -3.32 -7.19
C TYR A 246 -4.22 -2.30 -6.53
N ILE A 247 -2.96 -2.36 -6.95
CA ILE A 247 -1.90 -1.41 -6.66
C ILE A 247 -1.34 -0.96 -8.01
N LYS A 248 -1.36 0.34 -8.27
CA LYS A 248 -0.79 0.94 -9.48
C LYS A 248 0.26 1.98 -9.08
N LEU A 249 1.18 2.26 -9.99
CA LEU A 249 2.10 3.37 -9.94
C LEU A 249 1.57 4.49 -10.85
N TYR A 250 1.82 5.74 -10.48
CA TYR A 250 1.52 6.91 -11.33
C TYR A 250 2.79 7.72 -11.56
N ARG A 251 2.96 8.25 -12.78
CA ARG A 251 4.13 9.05 -13.16
C ARG A 251 4.15 10.42 -12.49
N SER A 252 5.35 10.98 -12.33
CA SER A 252 5.56 12.36 -11.83
C SER A 252 5.32 13.44 -12.89
N GLN A 253 5.33 13.07 -14.17
CA GLN A 253 5.13 14.00 -15.27
C GLN A 253 3.78 14.73 -15.16
N LEU A 254 3.83 16.07 -15.26
CA LEU A 254 2.78 16.85 -15.90
C LEU A 254 2.71 16.34 -17.35
N GLU A 255 1.52 15.94 -17.81
CA GLU A 255 1.32 15.54 -19.20
C GLU A 255 1.88 16.63 -20.14
N PRO A 256 2.50 16.30 -21.29
CA PRO A 256 2.58 17.29 -22.35
C PRO A 256 1.14 17.67 -22.74
N GLU A 257 0.80 18.96 -22.64
CA GLU A 257 -0.42 19.58 -23.19
C GLU A 257 -0.41 19.55 -24.72
N VAL A 258 -0.40 18.36 -25.34
CA VAL A 258 -0.63 18.27 -26.78
C VAL A 258 -1.63 17.17 -27.06
N VAL A 259 -2.91 17.56 -27.07
CA VAL A 259 -3.93 16.82 -27.82
C VAL A 259 -3.74 17.24 -29.28
N LEU A 260 -3.08 16.40 -30.07
CA LEU A 260 -3.02 16.61 -31.51
C LEU A 260 -4.36 16.13 -32.10
N VAL A 261 -5.31 17.05 -32.19
CA VAL A 261 -6.58 16.81 -32.90
C VAL A 261 -6.26 16.91 -34.40
N SER A 262 -5.95 15.78 -35.02
CA SER A 262 -5.93 15.69 -36.48
C SER A 262 -7.37 15.51 -36.96
N ASP A 263 -7.97 16.59 -37.45
CA ASP A 263 -9.16 16.47 -38.30
C ASP A 263 -8.74 15.88 -39.65
N ALA A 264 -9.53 14.93 -40.18
CA ALA A 264 -9.33 14.37 -41.52
C ALA A 264 -9.48 15.42 -42.63
N ALA A 265 -10.00 16.61 -42.31
CA ALA A 265 -10.08 17.77 -43.20
C ALA A 265 -8.75 18.53 -43.38
N ILE A 266 -7.68 18.21 -42.64
CA ILE A 266 -6.39 18.88 -42.81
C ILE A 266 -5.63 18.20 -43.97
N PRO A 267 -5.44 18.90 -45.12
CA PRO A 267 -4.73 18.31 -46.25
C PRO A 267 -3.28 18.03 -45.90
N CYS A 268 -2.70 16.98 -46.51
CA CYS A 268 -1.31 16.57 -46.32
C CYS A 268 -0.26 17.63 -46.77
N ARG A 269 -0.72 18.73 -47.37
CA ARG A 269 0.07 19.92 -47.66
C ARG A 269 -0.72 21.16 -47.26
N VAL A 270 -0.19 21.91 -46.30
CA VAL A 270 -0.71 23.24 -45.93
C VAL A 270 -0.09 24.24 -46.90
N THR A 271 -0.90 24.94 -47.70
CA THR A 271 -0.42 26.04 -48.55
C THR A 271 -0.43 27.35 -47.76
N PRO A 272 0.45 28.32 -48.10
CA PRO A 272 0.52 29.61 -47.39
C PRO A 272 -0.80 30.39 -47.34
N ASP A 273 -1.68 30.15 -48.32
CA ASP A 273 -2.99 30.80 -48.40
C ASP A 273 -4.01 30.23 -47.40
N MET A 274 -3.75 29.05 -46.82
CA MET A 274 -4.58 28.44 -45.77
C MET A 274 -4.31 28.97 -44.36
N LEU A 275 -3.28 29.82 -44.18
CA LEU A 275 -2.85 30.37 -42.89
C LEU A 275 -3.20 31.85 -42.71
N ARG A 276 -4.04 32.42 -43.59
CA ARG A 276 -4.48 33.81 -43.48
C ARG A 276 -5.75 33.87 -42.63
N HIS A 277 -5.65 34.52 -41.47
CA HIS A 277 -6.78 34.92 -40.63
C HIS A 277 -7.49 36.16 -41.19
#